data_AF-A0A1B0AGH8-F1
#
_entry.id   AF-A0A1B0AGH8-F1
#
_cell.length_a   1.000
_cell.length_b   1.000
_cell.length_c   1.000
_cell.angle_alpha   90.00
_cell.angle_beta   90.00
_cell.angle_gamma   90.00
#
_symmetry.space_group_name_H-M   'P 1'
#
loop_
_entity.id
_entity.type
_entity.pdbx_description
1 polymer ?
#
loop_
_entity_poly.entity_id
_entity_poly.type
_entity_poly.pdbx_seq_one_letter_code
_entity_poly.pdbx_strand_id
1 'polypeptide(L)'
;MCYVLLSGKNQPFGSRDNMSIIIIAFPGAPKPTEEALEADKRLEKQIEEITREEVETNQITDYYELLQALQDRNIEGLPPGGGLHAKYPVIERTFKELFPDEKCETTTH
;
A
#
# COMPACT_ATOMS: atom_id res chain seq x y z
N MET A 1 6.96 2.15 25.49
CA MET A 1 7.03 0.71 25.18
C MET A 1 5.79 0.36 24.38
N CYS A 2 5.90 -0.26 23.21
CA CYS A 2 4.75 -0.80 22.49
C CYS A 2 4.85 -2.31 22.52
N TYR A 3 3.77 -2.99 22.88
CA TYR A 3 3.68 -4.44 22.72
C TYR A 3 2.86 -4.73 21.46
N VAL A 4 3.47 -5.46 20.54
CA VAL A 4 2.79 -6.04 19.39
C VAL A 4 2.70 -7.54 19.65
N LEU A 5 1.49 -8.04 19.88
CA LEU A 5 1.23 -9.47 19.94
C LEU A 5 0.71 -9.92 18.58
N LEU A 6 1.57 -10.58 17.82
CA LEU A 6 1.19 -11.27 16.59
C LEU A 6 0.99 -12.75 16.92
N SER A 7 -0.24 -13.24 16.78
CA SER A 7 -0.52 -14.67 16.81
C SER A 7 -0.67 -15.16 15.36
N GLY A 8 0.41 -15.67 14.77
CA GLY A 8 0.42 -16.18 13.40
C GLY A 8 1.53 -17.20 13.16
N LYS A 9 1.22 -18.28 12.44
CA LYS A 9 2.21 -19.26 11.97
C LYS A 9 2.90 -18.70 10.72
N ASN A 10 4.23 -18.76 10.69
CA ASN A 10 5.07 -18.22 9.62
C ASN A 10 4.86 -18.97 8.29
N GLN A 11 4.25 -18.34 7.29
CA GLN A 11 4.35 -18.73 5.88
C GLN A 11 4.19 -17.49 4.95
N PRO A 12 4.81 -17.48 3.76
CA PRO A 12 5.14 -16.26 3.03
C PRO A 12 3.94 -15.70 2.24
N PHE A 13 3.70 -14.40 2.45
CA PHE A 13 2.92 -13.44 1.66
C PHE A 13 1.55 -13.88 1.11
N GLY A 14 0.51 -13.64 1.93
CA GLY A 14 -0.90 -13.71 1.55
C GLY A 14 -1.74 -14.39 2.63
N SER A 15 -2.00 -13.71 3.76
CA SER A 15 -2.79 -14.31 4.84
C SER A 15 -4.26 -14.39 4.46
N ARG A 16 -4.70 -15.58 4.05
CA ARG A 16 -6.12 -15.97 3.93
C ARG A 16 -6.72 -16.38 5.28
N ASP A 17 -5.93 -16.26 6.35
CA ASP A 17 -6.32 -16.59 7.72
C ASP A 17 -6.96 -15.41 8.45
N ASN A 18 -7.68 -15.72 9.54
CA ASN A 18 -8.16 -14.73 10.52
C ASN A 18 -6.98 -14.03 11.21
N MET A 19 -6.46 -12.96 10.61
CA MET A 19 -5.45 -12.11 11.22
C MET A 19 -6.03 -11.33 12.39
N SER A 20 -5.42 -11.47 13.57
CA SER A 20 -5.71 -10.63 14.73
C SER A 20 -4.43 -9.97 15.23
N ILE A 21 -4.52 -8.67 15.51
CA ILE A 21 -3.42 -7.88 16.07
C ILE A 21 -3.94 -7.09 17.27
N ILE A 22 -3.18 -7.13 18.36
CA ILE A 22 -3.43 -6.28 19.53
C ILE A 22 -2.25 -5.32 19.66
N ILE A 23 -2.54 -4.02 19.59
CA ILE A 23 -1.56 -2.94 19.78
C ILE A 23 -1.88 -2.25 21.10
N ILE A 24 -0.93 -2.30 22.06
CA ILE A 24 -1.06 -1.62 23.35
C ILE A 24 -0.07 -0.45 23.40
N ALA A 25 -0.60 0.78 23.42
CA ALA A 25 0.15 2.02 23.47
C ALA A 25 0.10 2.66 24.87
N PHE A 26 1.27 2.96 25.45
CA PHE A 26 1.39 3.62 26.75
C PHE A 26 1.55 5.14 26.59
N PRO A 27 1.34 5.95 27.66
CA PRO A 27 1.70 7.36 27.66
C PRO A 27 3.19 7.53 27.35
N GLY A 28 3.52 8.01 26.14
CA GLY A 28 4.88 8.04 25.60
C GLY A 28 5.05 7.26 24.28
N ALA A 29 4.01 6.61 23.77
CA ALA A 29 3.98 6.14 22.39
C ALA A 29 4.17 7.31 21.40
N PRO A 30 4.81 7.08 20.24
CA PRO A 30 4.97 8.10 19.22
C PRO A 30 3.63 8.71 18.86
N LYS A 31 3.54 10.04 18.94
CA LYS A 31 2.37 10.76 18.45
C LYS A 31 2.57 11.06 16.97
N PRO A 32 1.49 11.09 16.17
CA PRO A 32 1.60 11.60 14.81
C PRO A 32 2.11 13.04 14.86
N THR A 33 3.08 13.34 14.01
CA THR A 33 3.59 14.70 13.79
C THR A 33 2.97 15.26 12.52
N GLU A 34 2.79 16.58 12.46
CA GLU A 34 2.29 17.24 11.24
C GLU A 34 3.18 16.94 10.03
N GLU A 35 4.50 16.94 10.22
CA GLU A 35 5.47 16.59 9.17
C GLU A 35 5.24 15.18 8.62
N ALA A 36 4.97 14.19 9.48
CA ALA A 36 4.70 12.82 9.03
C ALA A 36 3.39 12.72 8.26
N LEU A 37 2.36 13.46 8.69
CA LEU A 37 1.07 13.52 7.99
C LEU A 37 1.19 14.20 6.62
N GLU A 38 1.94 15.28 6.53
CA GLU A 38 2.20 15.96 5.27
C GLU A 38 3.04 15.12 4.33
N ALA A 39 4.09 14.45 4.83
CA ALA A 39 4.89 13.53 4.05
C ALA A 39 4.05 12.38 3.47
N ASP A 40 3.14 11.82 4.28
CA ASP A 40 2.23 10.76 3.82
C ASP A 40 1.30 11.25 2.71
N LYS A 41 0.69 12.43 2.87
CA LYS A 41 -0.16 13.04 1.82
C LYS A 41 0.60 13.31 0.52
N ARG A 42 1.85 13.81 0.62
CA ARG A 42 2.69 14.02 -0.58
C ARG A 42 2.99 12.71 -1.28
N LEU A 43 3.30 11.67 -0.53
CA LEU A 43 3.54 10.34 -1.07
C LEU A 43 2.29 9.79 -1.76
N GLU A 44 1.11 9.93 -1.16
CA GLU A 44 -0.14 9.48 -1.78
C GLU A 44 -0.37 10.18 -3.12
N LYS A 45 -0.22 11.51 -3.18
CA LYS A 45 -0.34 12.27 -4.43
C LYS A 45 0.67 11.82 -5.49
N GLN A 46 1.91 11.57 -5.09
CA GLN A 46 2.95 11.07 -5.99
C GLN A 46 2.59 9.68 -6.54
N ILE A 47 2.07 8.79 -5.69
CA ILE A 47 1.64 7.45 -6.11
C ILE A 47 0.45 7.55 -7.08
N GLU A 48 -0.51 8.44 -6.84
CA GLU A 48 -1.63 8.68 -7.77
C GLU A 48 -1.11 9.15 -9.14
N GLU A 49 -0.17 10.09 -9.17
CA GLU A 49 0.43 10.61 -10.40
C GLU A 49 1.18 9.52 -11.18
N ILE A 50 2.07 8.78 -10.52
CA ILE A 50 2.82 7.68 -11.14
C ILE A 50 1.86 6.59 -11.64
N THR A 51 0.82 6.27 -10.86
CA THR A 51 -0.19 5.27 -11.27
C THR A 51 -0.87 5.66 -12.57
N ARG A 52 -1.30 6.92 -12.73
CA ARG A 52 -1.90 7.39 -13.98
C ARG A 52 -0.88 7.39 -15.13
N GLU A 53 0.35 7.83 -14.86
CA GLU A 53 1.43 7.82 -15.86
C GLU A 53 1.71 6.40 -16.38
N GLU A 54 1.77 5.40 -15.51
CA GLU A 54 2.00 4.00 -15.91
C GLU A 54 0.84 3.45 -16.74
N VAL A 55 -0.40 3.72 -16.32
CA VAL A 55 -1.61 3.32 -17.06
C VAL A 55 -1.61 3.93 -18.47
N GLU A 56 -1.31 5.22 -18.59
CA GLU A 56 -1.33 5.93 -19.87
C GLU A 56 -0.15 5.52 -20.78
N THR A 57 1.06 5.44 -20.22
CA THR A 57 2.29 5.19 -20.98
C THR A 57 2.37 3.74 -21.49
N ASN A 58 2.04 2.78 -20.62
CA ASN A 58 2.12 1.36 -20.93
C ASN A 58 0.78 0.78 -21.38
N GLN A 59 -0.27 1.61 -21.46
CA GLN A 59 -1.64 1.21 -21.80
C GLN A 59 -2.15 0.06 -20.93
N ILE A 60 -1.77 0.06 -19.64
CA ILE A 60 -2.08 -1.02 -18.72
C ILE A 60 -3.55 -0.94 -18.33
N THR A 61 -4.31 -1.97 -18.68
CA THR A 61 -5.73 -2.11 -18.29
C THR A 61 -5.93 -3.19 -17.22
N ASP A 62 -4.89 -3.95 -16.88
CA ASP A 62 -4.93 -4.98 -15.84
C ASP A 62 -4.30 -4.47 -14.53
N TYR A 63 -4.97 -4.72 -13.41
CA TYR A 63 -4.53 -4.21 -12.11
C TYR A 63 -3.23 -4.90 -11.62
N TYR A 64 -3.04 -6.18 -11.93
CA TYR A 64 -1.84 -6.91 -11.51
C TYR A 64 -0.61 -6.45 -12.29
N GLU A 65 -0.73 -6.27 -13.60
CA GLU A 65 0.32 -5.69 -14.44
C GLU A 65 0.74 -4.30 -13.96
N LEU A 66 -0.23 -3.47 -13.54
CA LEU A 66 0.05 -2.15 -12.95
C LEU A 66 0.85 -2.27 -11.66
N LEU A 67 0.49 -3.19 -10.77
CA LEU A 67 1.21 -3.40 -9.52
C LEU A 67 2.66 -3.86 -9.76
N GLN A 68 2.89 -4.70 -10.78
CA GLN A 68 4.25 -5.10 -11.16
C GLN A 68 5.05 -3.90 -11.69
N ALA A 69 4.48 -3.11 -12.60
CA ALA A 69 5.13 -1.91 -13.13
C ALA A 69 5.49 -0.91 -12.01
N LEU A 70 4.61 -0.74 -11.03
CA LEU A 70 4.86 0.14 -9.88
C LEU A 70 5.89 -0.41 -8.89
N GLN A 71 6.08 -1.74 -8.80
CA GLN A 71 7.14 -2.34 -7.98
C GLN A 71 8.54 -2.08 -8.56
N ASP A 72 8.66 -2.02 -9.89
CA ASP A 72 9.92 -1.72 -10.57
C ASP A 72 10.27 -0.22 -10.50
N ARG A 73 9.31 0.64 -10.16
CA ARG A 73 9.55 2.06 -9.91
C ARG A 73 10.19 2.29 -8.54
N ASN A 74 11.28 3.07 -8.54
CA ASN A 74 11.93 3.49 -7.29
C ASN A 74 11.17 4.66 -6.64
N ILE A 75 10.10 4.35 -5.91
CA ILE A 75 9.28 5.33 -5.18
C ILE A 75 9.90 5.61 -3.80
N GLU A 76 10.38 6.83 -3.61
CA GLU A 76 10.93 7.27 -2.33
C GLU A 76 9.83 7.56 -1.28
N GLY A 77 10.19 7.45 0.01
CA GLY A 77 9.30 7.82 1.11
C GLY A 77 8.26 6.75 1.50
N LEU A 78 8.31 5.57 0.89
CA LEU A 78 7.41 4.47 1.23
C LEU A 78 7.47 4.08 2.72
N PRO A 79 6.33 3.67 3.33
CA PRO A 79 6.29 3.27 4.73
C PRO A 79 7.31 2.15 5.03
N PRO A 80 8.15 2.29 6.07
CA PRO A 80 9.13 1.26 6.41
C PRO A 80 8.42 -0.06 6.75
N GLY A 81 8.90 -1.16 6.16
CA GLY A 81 8.33 -2.50 6.31
C GLY A 81 7.15 -2.78 5.37
N GLY A 82 6.15 -1.90 5.33
CA GLY A 82 4.97 -2.08 4.47
C GLY A 82 5.22 -1.84 2.98
N GLY A 83 6.19 -0.98 2.65
CA GLY A 83 6.55 -0.67 1.26
C GLY A 83 5.35 -0.19 0.43
N LEU A 84 5.33 -0.57 -0.84
CA LEU A 84 4.24 -0.25 -1.76
C LEU A 84 2.90 -0.91 -1.36
N HIS A 85 2.95 -2.09 -0.74
CA HIS A 85 1.74 -2.81 -0.28
C HIS A 85 0.89 -1.97 0.68
N ALA A 86 1.52 -1.18 1.54
CA ALA A 86 0.83 -0.27 2.45
C ALA A 86 0.03 0.83 1.72
N LYS A 87 0.32 1.07 0.44
CA LYS A 87 -0.31 2.08 -0.41
C LYS A 87 -1.15 1.51 -1.55
N TYR A 88 -1.35 0.19 -1.58
CA TYR A 88 -2.30 -0.45 -2.51
C TYR A 88 -3.71 0.17 -2.49
N PRO A 89 -4.29 0.60 -1.35
CA PRO A 89 -5.59 1.25 -1.35
C PRO A 89 -5.64 2.58 -2.13
N VAL A 90 -4.50 3.27 -2.27
CA VAL A 90 -4.39 4.50 -3.07
C VAL A 90 -4.36 4.13 -4.56
N ILE A 91 -3.50 3.19 -4.93
CA ILE A 91 -3.36 2.69 -6.31
C ILE A 91 -4.71 2.13 -6.81
N GLU A 92 -5.38 1.31 -5.98
CA GLU A 92 -6.69 0.73 -6.28
C GLU A 92 -7.74 1.80 -6.55
N ARG A 93 -7.78 2.86 -5.72
CA ARG A 93 -8.70 3.98 -5.91
C ARG A 93 -8.43 4.70 -7.23
N THR A 94 -7.17 5.05 -7.48
CA THR A 94 -6.77 5.73 -8.72
C THR A 94 -7.09 4.90 -9.95
N PHE A 95 -6.86 3.60 -9.89
CA PHE A 95 -7.16 2.68 -10.98
C PHE A 95 -8.67 2.57 -11.23
N LYS A 96 -9.48 2.45 -10.17
CA LYS A 96 -10.95 2.41 -10.28
C LYS A 96 -11.57 3.70 -10.81
N GLU A 97 -10.92 4.84 -10.64
CA GLU A 97 -11.36 6.09 -11.28
C GLU A 97 -11.21 6.04 -12.81
N LEU A 98 -10.22 5.31 -13.32
CA LEU A 98 -9.96 5.13 -14.75
C LEU A 98 -10.78 3.96 -15.33
N PHE A 99 -10.90 2.87 -14.56
CA PHE A 99 -11.57 1.63 -14.96
C PHE A 99 -12.54 1.15 -13.86
N PRO A 100 -13.75 1.73 -13.77
CA PRO A 100 -14.68 1.47 -12.67
C PRO A 100 -15.26 0.05 -12.65
N ASP A 101 -15.33 -0.61 -13.80
CA ASP A 101 -15.87 -1.97 -13.96
C ASP A 101 -14.78 -3.06 -13.83
N GLU A 102 -13.51 -2.68 -13.80
CA GLU A 102 -12.39 -3.61 -13.75
C GLU A 102 -12.17 -4.11 -12.32
N LYS A 103 -11.87 -5.39 -12.18
CA LYS A 103 -11.63 -5.99 -10.87
C LYS A 103 -10.20 -5.77 -10.42
N CYS A 104 -10.02 -5.09 -9.29
CA CYS A 104 -8.74 -4.99 -8.61
C CYS A 104 -8.46 -6.25 -7.78
N GLU A 105 -8.27 -7.40 -8.44
CA GLU A 105 -7.87 -8.65 -7.78
C GLU A 105 -6.34 -8.79 -7.82
N THR A 106 -5.69 -8.93 -6.66
CA THR A 106 -4.28 -9.31 -6.58
C THR A 106 -4.18 -10.82 -6.74
N THR A 107 -4.21 -11.30 -7.99
CA THR A 107 -4.09 -12.74 -8.26
C THR A 107 -2.67 -13.20 -7.94
N THR A 108 -2.53 -13.86 -6.78
CA THR A 108 -1.31 -14.56 -6.39
C THR A 108 -1.25 -15.87 -7.20
N HIS A 109 -0.48 -15.87 -8.28
CA HIS A 109 -0.04 -17.11 -8.95
C HIS A 109 1.28 -17.58 -8.36
#